data_AF-A0A963XEB0-F1
#
_entry.id   AF-A0A963XEB0-F1
#
_cell.length_a   1.000
_cell.length_b   1.000
_cell.length_c   1.000
_cell.angle_alpha   90.00
_cell.angle_beta   90.00
_cell.angle_gamma   90.00
#
_symmetry.space_group_name_H-M   'P 1'
#
loop_
_entity.id
_entity.type
_entity.pdbx_description
1 polymer ?
#
loop_
_entity_poly.entity_id
_entity_poly.type
_entity_poly.pdbx_seq_one_letter_code
_entity_poly.pdbx_strand_id
1 'polypeptide(L)'
;MTDRDNPPSREDVAARLAAVAAQREAERAEQQNRQAANAARGIGFRIAIELVAAIAVGTAMGYGLDSWFDTAPVFLVVMIVLGFCAFLMNVFRIMKGLDQSVGLGRAMREADTPGHDGRHGNGA
;
A
#
# COMPACT_ATOMS: atom_id res chain seq x y z
N MET A 1 0.73 29.30 52.77
CA MET A 1 2.09 28.84 52.40
C MET A 1 1.96 27.85 51.27
N THR A 2 2.73 28.07 50.21
CA THR A 2 2.78 27.27 48.99
C THR A 2 3.38 25.90 49.26
N ASP A 3 2.60 24.85 49.06
CA ASP A 3 3.11 23.48 48.92
C ASP A 3 3.72 23.37 47.51
N ARG A 4 4.99 23.76 47.37
CA ARG A 4 5.68 23.95 46.09
C ARG A 4 7.03 23.23 45.96
N ASP A 5 7.45 22.42 46.94
CA ASP A 5 8.83 21.91 46.98
C ASP A 5 8.97 20.39 47.15
N ASN A 6 8.00 19.59 46.69
CA ASN A 6 8.30 18.19 46.39
C ASN A 6 8.49 18.02 44.88
N PRO A 7 9.73 17.86 44.37
CA PRO A 7 9.91 17.53 42.97
C PRO A 7 9.16 16.22 42.69
N PRO A 8 8.45 16.12 41.55
CA PRO A 8 7.71 14.90 41.22
C PRO A 8 8.66 13.71 41.35
N SER A 9 8.20 12.66 42.04
CA SER A 9 9.04 11.50 42.28
C SER A 9 9.47 10.91 40.94
N ARG A 10 10.67 10.34 40.88
CA ARG A 10 11.15 9.70 39.65
C ARG A 10 10.19 8.61 39.16
N GLU A 11 9.45 8.01 40.09
CA GLU A 11 8.40 7.03 39.83
C GLU A 11 7.18 7.67 39.16
N ASP A 12 6.73 8.84 39.60
CA ASP A 12 5.64 9.59 38.94
C ASP A 12 6.01 10.02 37.52
N VAL A 13 7.26 10.46 37.33
CA VAL A 13 7.78 10.84 36.01
C VAL A 13 7.90 9.61 35.11
N ALA A 14 8.41 8.49 35.64
CA ALA A 14 8.51 7.23 34.91
C ALA A 14 7.11 6.70 34.53
N ALA A 15 6.14 6.76 35.46
CA ALA A 15 4.77 6.35 35.22
C ALA A 15 4.08 7.21 34.15
N ARG A 16 4.27 8.54 34.20
CA ARG A 16 3.76 9.46 33.17
C ARG A 16 4.40 9.20 31.82
N LEU A 17 5.70 8.95 31.77
CA LEU A 17 6.41 8.65 30.53
C LEU A 17 5.94 7.32 29.92
N ALA A 18 5.76 6.28 30.75
CA ALA A 18 5.21 4.99 30.32
C ALA A 18 3.77 5.13 29.79
N ALA A 19 2.93 5.92 30.45
CA ALA A 19 1.57 6.19 29.99
C ALA A 19 1.55 6.95 28.65
N VAL A 20 2.40 7.95 28.47
CA VAL A 20 2.53 8.70 27.21
C VAL A 20 3.09 7.82 26.09
N ALA A 21 4.06 6.95 26.40
CA ALA A 21 4.60 5.99 25.43
C ALA A 21 3.50 5.03 24.95
N ALA A 22 2.72 4.45 25.87
CA ALA A 22 1.62 3.55 25.54
C ALA A 22 0.53 4.25 24.69
N GLN A 23 0.18 5.51 25.01
CA GLN A 23 -0.76 6.29 24.21
C GLN A 23 -0.22 6.54 22.78
N ARG A 24 1.05 6.92 22.66
CA ARG A 24 1.68 7.14 21.34
C ARG A 24 1.75 5.87 20.50
N GLU A 25 1.97 4.72 21.12
CA GLU A 25 1.96 3.44 20.42
C GLU A 25 0.57 3.09 19.89
N ALA A 26 -0.48 3.30 20.68
CA ALA A 26 -1.86 3.11 20.25
C ALA A 26 -2.25 4.06 19.10
N GLU A 27 -1.90 5.34 19.19
CA GLU A 27 -2.15 6.32 18.13
C GLU A 27 -1.40 5.98 16.84
N ARG A 28 -0.13 5.55 16.96
CA ARG A 28 0.67 5.10 15.79
C ARG A 28 0.05 3.87 15.14
N ALA A 29 -0.38 2.88 15.91
CA ALA A 29 -1.05 1.69 15.38
C ALA A 29 -2.34 2.05 14.64
N GLU A 30 -3.15 2.97 15.18
CA GLU A 30 -4.37 3.44 14.54
C GLU A 30 -4.08 4.25 13.27
N GLN A 31 -3.05 5.09 13.27
CA GLN A 31 -2.59 5.82 12.09
C GLN A 31 -2.08 4.88 11.00
N GLN A 32 -1.26 3.88 11.36
CA GLN A 32 -0.76 2.86 10.44
C GLN A 32 -1.92 2.05 9.83
N ASN A 33 -2.90 1.66 10.63
CA ASN A 33 -4.08 0.94 10.14
C ASN A 33 -4.89 1.79 9.16
N ARG A 34 -5.12 3.07 9.48
CA ARG A 34 -5.79 4.02 8.56
C ARG A 34 -5.01 4.21 7.26
N GLN A 35 -3.69 4.32 7.32
CA GLN A 35 -2.83 4.42 6.14
C GLN A 35 -2.89 3.15 5.27
N ALA A 36 -2.81 1.97 5.89
CA ALA A 36 -2.92 0.69 5.19
C ALA A 36 -4.29 0.53 4.52
N ALA A 37 -5.38 0.88 5.21
CA ALA A 37 -6.72 0.84 4.65
C ALA A 37 -6.88 1.80 3.45
N ASN A 38 -6.34 3.02 3.54
CA ASN A 38 -6.37 3.98 2.43
C ASN A 38 -5.53 3.50 1.24
N ALA A 39 -4.36 2.90 1.49
CA ALA A 39 -3.53 2.31 0.44
C ALA A 39 -4.26 1.16 -0.27
N ALA A 40 -4.86 0.23 0.49
CA ALA A 40 -5.63 -0.88 -0.06
C ALA A 40 -6.81 -0.40 -0.93
N ARG A 41 -7.53 0.63 -0.51
CA ARG A 41 -8.61 1.26 -1.31
C ARG A 41 -8.09 1.86 -2.62
N GLY A 42 -6.97 2.58 -2.57
CA GLY A 42 -6.36 3.16 -3.76
C GLY A 42 -5.93 2.10 -4.79
N ILE A 43 -5.37 0.99 -4.30
CA ILE A 43 -5.00 -0.16 -5.15
C ILE A 43 -6.24 -0.79 -5.78
N GLY A 44 -7.29 -1.04 -4.99
CA GLY A 44 -8.54 -1.60 -5.50
C GLY A 44 -9.17 -0.73 -6.59
N PHE A 45 -9.19 0.59 -6.40
CA PHE A 45 -9.72 1.53 -7.39
C PHE A 45 -8.90 1.55 -8.68
N ARG A 46 -7.57 1.51 -8.58
CA ARG A 46 -6.69 1.42 -9.76
C ARG A 46 -6.94 0.14 -10.56
N ILE A 47 -7.01 -1.01 -9.89
CA ILE A 47 -7.31 -2.29 -10.55
C ILE A 47 -8.67 -2.22 -11.25
N ALA A 48 -9.68 -1.62 -10.61
CA ALA A 48 -11.00 -1.45 -11.22
C ALA A 48 -10.96 -0.58 -12.48
N ILE A 49 -10.26 0.57 -12.44
CA ILE A 49 -10.10 1.44 -13.60
C ILE A 49 -9.32 0.74 -14.72
N GLU A 50 -8.25 0.03 -14.38
CA GLU A 50 -7.45 -0.70 -15.37
C GLU A 50 -8.27 -1.77 -16.09
N LEU A 51 -9.14 -2.49 -15.38
CA LEU A 51 -10.05 -3.45 -15.99
C LEU A 51 -11.04 -2.77 -16.94
N VAL A 52 -11.68 -1.68 -16.51
CA VAL A 52 -12.62 -0.92 -17.34
C VAL A 52 -11.92 -0.35 -18.57
N ALA A 53 -10.72 0.20 -18.42
CA ALA A 53 -9.93 0.73 -19.50
C ALA A 53 -9.51 -0.37 -20.49
N ALA A 54 -9.05 -1.52 -20.00
CA ALA A 54 -8.68 -2.65 -20.85
C ALA A 54 -9.86 -3.15 -21.71
N ILE A 55 -11.04 -3.28 -21.11
CA ILE A 55 -12.27 -3.67 -21.83
C ILE A 55 -12.67 -2.58 -22.83
N ALA A 56 -12.70 -1.31 -22.41
CA ALA A 56 -13.10 -0.20 -23.28
C ALA A 56 -12.18 -0.07 -24.49
N VAL A 57 -10.86 -0.11 -24.28
CA VAL A 57 -9.86 -0.04 -25.36
C VAL A 57 -9.93 -1.29 -26.24
N GLY A 58 -9.94 -2.49 -25.66
CA GLY A 58 -10.03 -3.74 -26.43
C GLY A 58 -11.29 -3.82 -27.28
N THR A 59 -12.43 -3.39 -26.74
CA THR A 59 -13.71 -3.35 -27.45
C THR A 59 -13.69 -2.31 -28.57
N ALA A 60 -13.22 -1.08 -28.28
CA ALA A 60 -13.16 -0.01 -29.28
C ALA A 60 -12.21 -0.36 -30.44
N MET A 61 -11.01 -0.88 -30.14
CA MET A 61 -10.05 -1.30 -31.16
C MET A 61 -10.56 -2.50 -31.94
N GLY A 62 -11.09 -3.51 -31.25
CA GLY A 62 -11.61 -4.72 -31.88
C GLY A 62 -12.79 -4.44 -32.81
N TYR A 63 -13.76 -3.62 -32.36
CA TYR A 63 -14.89 -3.19 -33.19
C TYR A 63 -14.43 -2.37 -34.40
N GLY A 64 -13.47 -1.46 -34.21
CA GLY A 64 -12.92 -0.67 -35.30
C GLY A 64 -12.23 -1.52 -36.36
N LEU A 65 -11.47 -2.54 -35.94
CA LEU A 65 -10.84 -3.50 -36.84
C LEU A 65 -11.88 -4.36 -37.57
N ASP A 66 -12.86 -4.91 -36.86
CA ASP A 66 -13.91 -5.71 -37.49
C ASP A 66 -14.69 -4.90 -38.53
N SER A 67 -14.96 -3.63 -38.24
CA SER A 67 -15.63 -2.71 -39.17
C SER A 67 -14.78 -2.34 -40.40
N TRP A 68 -13.45 -2.33 -40.28
CA TRP A 68 -12.55 -1.97 -41.38
C TRP A 68 -12.28 -3.13 -42.33
N PHE A 69 -12.18 -4.34 -41.79
CA PHE A 69 -11.89 -5.56 -42.54
C PHE A 69 -13.16 -6.34 -42.92
N ASP A 70 -14.34 -5.82 -42.58
CA ASP A 70 -15.65 -6.45 -42.77
C ASP A 70 -15.66 -7.91 -42.23
N THR A 71 -14.94 -8.10 -41.12
CA THR A 71 -14.86 -9.40 -40.47
C THR A 71 -16.04 -9.59 -39.54
N ALA A 72 -16.49 -10.84 -39.40
CA ALA A 72 -17.27 -11.26 -38.24
C ALA A 72 -16.54 -10.82 -36.94
N PRO A 73 -17.18 -10.78 -35.75
CA PRO A 73 -16.63 -10.17 -34.52
C PRO A 73 -15.44 -10.95 -33.91
N VAL A 74 -14.42 -11.20 -34.70
CA VAL A 74 -13.25 -12.03 -34.45
C VAL A 74 -12.18 -11.16 -33.82
N PHE A 75 -11.89 -10.00 -34.40
CA PHE A 75 -10.93 -9.07 -33.81
C PHE A 75 -11.45 -8.50 -32.50
N LEU A 76 -12.75 -8.28 -32.36
CA LEU A 76 -13.39 -7.93 -31.09
C LEU A 76 -13.10 -8.95 -30.00
N VAL A 77 -13.34 -10.24 -30.26
CA VAL A 77 -13.09 -11.30 -29.27
C VAL A 77 -11.60 -11.38 -28.94
N VAL A 78 -10.73 -11.38 -29.96
CA VAL A 78 -9.28 -11.47 -29.78
C VAL A 78 -8.73 -10.27 -28.98
N MET A 79 -9.18 -9.05 -29.30
CA MET A 79 -8.72 -7.83 -28.62
C MET A 79 -9.23 -7.72 -27.18
N ILE A 80 -10.43 -8.22 -26.88
CA ILE A 80 -10.91 -8.33 -25.50
C ILE A 80 -10.04 -9.31 -24.70
N VAL A 81 -9.72 -10.48 -25.26
CA VAL A 81 -8.85 -11.46 -24.58
C VAL A 81 -7.45 -10.88 -24.38
N LEU A 82 -6.87 -10.23 -25.39
CA LEU A 82 -5.58 -9.56 -25.27
C LEU A 82 -5.59 -8.45 -24.22
N GLY A 83 -6.63 -7.61 -24.21
CA GLY A 83 -6.81 -6.56 -23.21
C GLY A 83 -6.89 -7.12 -21.80
N PHE A 84 -7.62 -8.23 -21.61
CA PHE A 84 -7.70 -8.93 -20.34
C PHE A 84 -6.35 -9.53 -19.92
N CYS A 85 -5.61 -10.14 -20.83
CA CYS A 85 -4.25 -10.63 -20.57
C CYS A 85 -3.32 -9.48 -20.14
N ALA A 86 -3.38 -8.32 -20.80
CA ALA A 86 -2.58 -7.15 -20.43
C ALA A 86 -2.96 -6.62 -19.04
N PHE A 87 -4.26 -6.56 -18.73
CA PHE A 87 -4.75 -6.24 -17.39
C PHE A 87 -4.18 -7.20 -16.32
N LEU A 88 -4.30 -8.51 -16.53
CA LEU A 88 -3.78 -9.52 -15.60
C LEU A 88 -2.27 -9.39 -15.41
N MET A 89 -1.51 -9.15 -16.49
CA MET A 89 -0.07 -8.91 -16.39
C MET A 89 0.26 -7.73 -15.49
N ASN A 90 -0.51 -6.64 -15.56
CA ASN A 90 -0.30 -5.50 -14.67
C ASN A 90 -0.67 -5.81 -13.21
N VAL A 91 -1.79 -6.51 -12.96
CA VAL A 91 -2.16 -6.96 -11.61
C VAL A 91 -1.10 -7.88 -11.01
N PHE A 92 -0.57 -8.84 -11.78
CA PHE A 92 0.51 -9.70 -11.31
C PHE A 92 1.80 -8.91 -11.02
N ARG A 93 2.09 -7.84 -11.76
CA ARG A 93 3.23 -6.95 -11.49
C ARG A 93 3.07 -6.19 -10.17
N ILE A 94 1.85 -5.72 -9.88
CA ILE A 94 1.48 -5.10 -8.60
C ILE A 94 1.65 -6.11 -7.45
N MET A 95 1.11 -7.32 -7.60
CA MET A 95 1.18 -8.36 -6.57
C MET A 95 2.61 -8.83 -6.28
N LYS A 96 3.46 -8.93 -7.31
CA LYS A 96 4.88 -9.30 -7.17
C LYS A 96 5.75 -8.17 -6.59
N GLY A 97 5.19 -7.01 -6.28
CA GLY A 97 5.94 -5.85 -5.79
C GLY A 97 6.94 -5.28 -6.82
N LEU A 98 6.81 -5.68 -8.10
CA LEU A 98 7.66 -5.22 -9.19
C LEU A 98 7.29 -3.81 -9.68
N ASP A 99 6.11 -3.32 -9.27
CA ASP A 99 5.67 -1.97 -9.58
C ASP A 99 6.01 -1.03 -8.40
N GLN A 100 7.09 -0.25 -8.51
CA GLN A 100 7.48 0.71 -7.47
C GLN A 100 6.50 1.89 -7.32
N SER A 101 5.52 2.01 -8.22
CA SER A 101 4.47 3.04 -8.17
C SER A 101 3.33 2.70 -7.19
N VAL A 102 3.18 1.43 -6.80
CA VAL A 102 2.26 1.04 -5.72
C VAL A 102 3.02 1.06 -4.40
N GLY A 103 2.60 1.92 -3.47
CA GLY A 103 3.21 2.11 -2.15
C GLY A 103 3.31 0.85 -1.26
N LEU A 104 2.83 -0.31 -1.74
CA LEU A 104 3.07 -1.63 -1.17
C LEU A 104 4.57 -1.96 -1.03
N GLY A 105 5.40 -1.51 -1.99
CA GLY A 105 6.84 -1.77 -1.97
C GLY A 105 7.57 -1.16 -0.77
N ARG A 106 7.03 -0.10 -0.12
CA ARG A 106 7.61 0.46 1.10
C ARG A 106 7.21 -0.33 2.35
N ALA A 107 5.97 -0.80 2.44
CA ALA A 107 5.49 -1.56 3.59
C ALA A 107 6.23 -2.89 3.79
N MET A 108 6.63 -3.55 2.70
CA MET A 108 7.35 -4.83 2.75
C MET A 108 8.87 -4.66 2.91
N ARG A 109 9.45 -3.56 2.39
CA ARG A 109 10.89 -3.27 2.53
C ARG A 109 11.27 -2.78 3.93
N GLU A 110 10.32 -2.19 4.66
CA GLU A 110 10.48 -1.82 6.06
C GLU A 110 10.36 -3.02 6.99
N ALA A 111 9.56 -4.03 6.64
CA ALA A 111 9.46 -5.30 7.37
C ALA A 111 10.71 -6.20 7.19
N ASP A 112 11.47 -6.02 6.09
CA ASP A 112 12.67 -6.79 5.76
C ASP A 112 13.97 -6.09 6.16
N THR A 113 13.92 -4.97 6.90
CA THR A 113 15.11 -4.43 7.59
C THR A 113 15.13 -5.05 8.99
N PRO A 114 15.94 -6.10 9.26
CA PRO A 114 16.12 -6.56 10.62
C PRO A 114 16.75 -5.40 11.37
N GLY A 115 16.16 -5.00 12.49
CA GLY A 115 16.74 -4.01 13.39
C GLY A 115 18.15 -4.43 13.77
N HIS A 116 19.15 -3.87 13.07
CA HIS A 116 20.54 -3.95 13.47
C HIS A 116 20.78 -2.82 14.45
N ASP A 117 20.27 -3.00 15.67
CA ASP A 117 20.80 -2.31 16.84
C ASP A 117 21.15 -3.34 17.92
N GLY A 118 22.16 -4.15 17.55
CA GLY A 118 22.93 -4.94 18.49
C GLY A 118 23.91 -4.03 19.21
N ARG A 119 23.40 -3.37 20.25
CA ARG A 119 24.11 -2.91 21.45
C ARG A 119 25.41 -3.71 21.72
N HIS A 120 26.54 -3.19 21.26
CA HIS A 120 27.88 -3.45 21.79
C HIS A 120 28.43 -2.07 22.18
N GLY A 121 28.94 -1.79 23.36
CA GLY A 121 29.33 -2.58 24.50
C GLY A 121 30.17 -1.61 25.32
N ASN A 122 29.77 -1.40 26.57
CA ASN A 122 30.53 -0.67 27.56
C ASN A 122 31.96 -1.23 27.65
N GLY A 123 32.98 -0.37 27.63
CA GLY A 123 34.37 -0.76 27.80
C GLY A 123 35.36 0.38 27.57
N ALA A 124 35.47 1.29 28.55
CA ALA A 124 36.72 1.88 29.06
C ALA A 124 36.39 2.89 30.17
#